data_AF-A0A660Y2J2-F1
#
_entry.id   AF-A0A660Y2J2-F1
#
_cell.length_a   1.000
_cell.length_b   1.000
_cell.length_c   1.000
_cell.angle_alpha   90.00
_cell.angle_beta   90.00
_cell.angle_gamma   90.00
#
_symmetry.space_group_name_H-M   'P 1'
#
loop_
_entity.id
_entity.type
_entity.pdbx_description
1 polymer ?
#
loop_
_entity_poly.entity_id
_entity_poly.type
_entity_poly.pdbx_seq_one_letter_code
_entity_poly.pdbx_strand_id
1 'polypeptide(L)'
;MTEEKEFVLKTAHENNVKFIRLWFTDILGFLKSFAITVEELEGALEEGMGFDGSSIEGFARIDESDMIAMPDPSTFQILPWRPTEGGATARMFCDILEPDGSPHQGDPRYALKRMLKKAADMGFTFYVGPELEFFLFKDSSNPEPLDQGGYFDLTPLDVASDIRREIALTLEAMGIGVEYSHHEGAPSQHEIDLRYTDALAMADNA
;
A
#
# COMPACT_ATOMS: atom_id res chain seq x y z
N MET A 1 -3.93 25.70 -0.40
CA MET A 1 -3.87 24.27 -0.79
C MET A 1 -2.79 24.08 -1.85
N THR A 2 -2.06 22.96 -1.87
CA THR A 2 -1.06 22.66 -2.92
C THR A 2 -1.74 22.12 -4.17
N GLU A 3 -1.08 22.19 -5.34
CA GLU A 3 -1.63 21.65 -6.61
C GLU A 3 -2.00 20.16 -6.50
N GLU A 4 -1.21 19.38 -5.75
CA GLU A 4 -1.47 17.95 -5.52
C GLU A 4 -2.74 17.71 -4.69
N LYS A 5 -2.98 18.51 -3.65
CA LYS A 5 -4.20 18.41 -2.82
C LYS A 5 -5.45 18.77 -3.63
N GLU A 6 -5.38 19.83 -4.43
CA GLU A 6 -6.46 20.21 -5.35
C GLU A 6 -6.75 19.11 -6.38
N PHE A 7 -5.69 18.48 -6.92
CA PHE A 7 -5.81 17.34 -7.82
C PHE A 7 -6.52 16.16 -7.16
N VAL A 8 -6.18 15.81 -5.91
CA VAL A 8 -6.83 14.72 -5.17
C VAL A 8 -8.32 15.01 -4.94
N LEU A 9 -8.66 16.21 -4.47
CA LEU A 9 -10.07 16.59 -4.23
C LEU A 9 -10.90 16.53 -5.52
N LYS A 10 -10.35 17.06 -6.61
CA LYS A 10 -10.99 17.01 -7.92
C LYS A 10 -11.16 15.57 -8.41
N THR A 11 -10.12 14.75 -8.32
CA THR A 11 -10.14 13.36 -8.76
C THR A 11 -11.14 12.53 -7.94
N ALA A 12 -11.20 12.73 -6.63
CA ALA A 12 -12.16 12.08 -5.76
C ALA A 12 -13.61 12.42 -6.16
N HIS A 13 -13.89 13.70 -6.44
CA HIS A 13 -15.20 14.14 -6.91
C HIS A 13 -15.56 13.56 -8.28
N GLU A 14 -14.66 13.65 -9.27
CA GLU A 14 -14.88 13.16 -10.64
C GLU A 14 -15.13 11.64 -10.69
N ASN A 15 -14.52 10.88 -9.78
CA ASN A 15 -14.69 9.43 -9.69
C ASN A 15 -15.78 9.00 -8.69
N ASN A 16 -16.60 9.94 -8.20
CA ASN A 16 -17.67 9.68 -7.23
C ASN A 16 -17.18 8.86 -6.02
N VAL A 17 -16.01 9.22 -5.48
CA VAL A 17 -15.47 8.61 -4.27
C VAL A 17 -16.33 9.01 -3.08
N LYS A 18 -16.66 8.03 -2.23
CA LYS A 18 -17.43 8.25 -0.98
C LYS A 18 -16.61 7.99 0.26
N PHE A 19 -15.64 7.09 0.16
CA PHE A 19 -14.78 6.72 1.27
C PHE A 19 -13.32 6.74 0.84
N ILE A 20 -12.46 7.23 1.73
CA ILE A 20 -11.02 7.19 1.58
C ILE A 20 -10.47 6.39 2.75
N ARG A 21 -9.72 5.33 2.45
CA ARG A 21 -8.95 4.59 3.44
C ARG A 21 -7.60 5.25 3.64
N LEU A 22 -7.37 5.69 4.86
CA LEU A 22 -6.06 6.14 5.31
C LEU A 22 -5.26 4.91 5.73
N TRP A 23 -4.14 4.68 5.07
CA TRP A 23 -3.27 3.51 5.21
C TRP A 23 -1.96 3.90 5.88
N PHE A 24 -1.44 3.04 6.75
CA PHE A 24 -0.11 3.18 7.34
C PHE A 24 0.35 1.81 7.83
N THR A 25 1.62 1.65 8.18
CA THR A 25 2.18 0.37 8.61
C THR A 25 2.64 0.43 10.06
N ASP A 26 2.44 -0.65 10.81
CA ASP A 26 3.12 -0.82 12.10
C ASP A 26 4.58 -1.29 11.91
N ILE A 27 5.33 -1.41 13.02
CA ILE A 27 6.75 -1.79 12.97
C ILE A 27 7.00 -3.21 12.46
N LEU A 28 5.97 -4.07 12.44
CA LEU A 28 6.06 -5.44 11.93
C LEU A 28 5.74 -5.50 10.43
N GLY A 29 5.39 -4.36 9.82
CA GLY A 29 5.00 -4.26 8.42
C GLY A 29 3.54 -4.57 8.16
N PHE A 30 2.70 -4.72 9.18
CA PHE A 30 1.28 -4.93 8.96
C PHE A 30 0.60 -3.63 8.54
N LEU A 31 -0.11 -3.69 7.41
CA LEU A 31 -0.95 -2.59 6.94
C LEU A 31 -2.12 -2.37 7.91
N LYS A 32 -2.22 -1.14 8.42
CA LYS A 32 -3.30 -0.63 9.26
C LYS A 32 -4.11 0.38 8.47
N SER A 33 -5.37 0.56 8.88
CA SER A 33 -6.25 1.50 8.19
C SER A 33 -7.44 1.90 9.02
N PHE A 34 -7.88 3.14 8.82
CA PHE A 34 -9.25 3.58 9.07
C PHE A 34 -9.79 4.32 7.84
N ALA A 35 -11.09 4.61 7.83
CA ALA A 35 -11.75 5.25 6.70
C ALA A 35 -12.39 6.57 7.12
N ILE A 36 -12.30 7.56 6.23
CA ILE A 36 -13.01 8.83 6.30
C ILE A 36 -14.00 8.93 5.14
N THR A 37 -15.00 9.79 5.27
CA THR A 37 -15.87 10.12 4.14
C THR A 37 -15.21 11.19 3.27
N VAL A 38 -15.68 11.34 2.03
CA VAL A 38 -15.13 12.34 1.09
C VAL A 38 -15.31 13.77 1.59
N GLU A 39 -16.30 14.02 2.44
CA GLU A 39 -16.55 15.33 3.06
C GLU A 39 -15.45 15.73 4.05
N GLU A 40 -14.80 14.77 4.70
CA GLU A 40 -13.67 15.00 5.63
C GLU A 40 -12.32 15.14 4.89
N LEU A 41 -12.27 14.84 3.58
CA LEU A 41 -11.02 14.75 2.82
C LEU A 41 -10.21 16.04 2.81
N GLU A 42 -10.88 17.20 2.66
CA GLU A 42 -10.20 18.49 2.65
C GLU A 42 -9.51 18.77 3.99
N GLY A 43 -10.24 18.61 5.10
CA GLY A 43 -9.68 18.75 6.45
C GLY A 43 -8.56 17.74 6.73
N ALA A 44 -8.74 16.47 6.33
CA ALA A 44 -7.73 15.45 6.49
C ALA A 44 -6.43 15.78 5.73
N LEU A 45 -6.52 16.38 4.54
CA LEU A 45 -5.35 16.82 3.77
C LEU A 45 -4.66 18.05 4.39
N GLU A 46 -5.38 18.90 5.11
CA GLU A 46 -4.83 20.11 5.74
C GLU A 46 -4.22 19.85 7.12
N GLU A 47 -4.95 19.13 7.97
CA GLU A 47 -4.65 18.98 9.39
C GLU A 47 -4.29 17.54 9.78
N GLY A 48 -4.53 16.57 8.91
CA GLY A 48 -4.42 15.14 9.23
C GLY A 48 -5.63 14.64 10.02
N MET A 49 -5.60 13.36 10.39
CA MET A 49 -6.65 12.73 11.18
C MET A 49 -6.09 12.16 12.48
N GLY A 50 -6.65 12.59 13.60
CA GLY A 50 -6.32 12.04 14.92
C GLY A 50 -6.72 10.57 15.05
N PHE A 51 -5.87 9.73 15.64
CA PHE A 51 -6.18 8.34 15.96
C PHE A 51 -5.45 7.86 17.22
N ASP A 52 -5.93 6.75 17.80
CA ASP A 52 -5.33 6.11 18.98
C ASP A 52 -4.15 5.20 18.58
N GLY A 53 -2.93 5.68 18.81
CA GLY A 53 -1.68 4.98 18.57
C GLY A 53 -1.38 3.85 19.57
N SER A 54 -2.07 3.77 20.72
CA SER A 54 -1.79 2.74 21.74
C SER A 54 -2.13 1.32 21.28
N SER A 55 -2.99 1.21 20.27
CA SER A 55 -3.39 -0.07 19.65
C SER A 55 -2.48 -0.48 18.49
N ILE A 56 -1.43 0.30 18.18
CA ILE A 56 -0.48 0.01 17.10
C ILE A 56 0.82 -0.51 17.70
N GLU A 57 1.23 -1.70 17.23
CA GLU A 57 2.43 -2.35 17.75
C GLU A 57 3.67 -1.49 17.46
N GLY A 58 4.41 -1.15 18.52
CA GLY A 58 5.64 -0.37 18.42
C GLY A 58 5.50 1.15 18.48
N PHE A 59 4.29 1.71 18.49
CA PHE A 59 4.09 3.17 18.40
C PHE A 59 4.04 3.86 19.77
N ALA A 60 3.43 3.28 20.81
CA ALA A 60 3.55 3.78 22.19
C ALA A 60 3.14 2.76 23.26
N ARG A 61 3.72 2.84 24.47
CA ARG A 61 3.19 2.17 25.67
C ARG A 61 2.35 3.17 26.47
N ILE A 62 1.02 3.04 26.40
CA ILE A 62 -0.04 3.59 27.30
C ILE A 62 -0.07 5.11 27.56
N ASP A 63 1.04 5.85 27.61
CA ASP A 63 1.10 7.25 28.02
C ASP A 63 1.05 8.28 26.86
N GLU A 64 1.10 7.83 25.60
CA GLU A 64 1.06 8.69 24.40
C GLU A 64 0.09 8.09 23.36
N SER A 65 -1.22 8.19 23.64
CA SER A 65 -2.28 7.59 22.81
C SER A 65 -2.62 8.39 21.55
N ASP A 66 -2.44 9.71 21.56
CA ASP A 66 -2.96 10.55 20.48
C ASP A 66 -1.89 10.80 19.42
N MET A 67 -2.16 10.35 18.19
CA MET A 67 -1.28 10.54 17.03
C MET A 67 -2.07 11.10 15.86
N ILE A 68 -1.37 11.64 14.87
CA ILE A 68 -1.97 12.19 13.64
C ILE A 68 -1.54 11.34 12.46
N ALA A 69 -2.49 10.83 11.70
CA ALA A 69 -2.25 10.25 10.38
C ALA A 69 -2.39 11.36 9.33
N MET A 70 -1.27 11.76 8.73
CA MET A 70 -1.20 12.82 7.71
C MET A 70 -1.20 12.18 6.31
N PRO A 71 -2.29 12.26 5.52
CA PRO A 71 -2.36 11.66 4.20
C PRO A 71 -1.36 12.27 3.22
N ASP A 72 -0.65 11.42 2.49
CA ASP A 72 0.26 11.77 1.41
C ASP A 72 -0.51 11.81 0.08
N PRO A 73 -0.79 13.01 -0.50
CA PRO A 73 -1.63 13.14 -1.70
C PRO A 73 -1.04 12.43 -2.92
N SER A 74 0.29 12.27 -2.98
CA SER A 74 0.98 11.58 -4.07
C SER A 74 0.65 10.09 -4.15
N THR A 75 0.07 9.54 -3.07
CA THR A 75 -0.29 8.13 -2.95
C THR A 75 -1.78 7.86 -3.17
N PHE A 76 -2.54 8.84 -3.67
CA PHE A 76 -3.98 8.65 -3.90
C PHE A 76 -4.24 7.62 -5.01
N GLN A 77 -5.00 6.58 -4.69
CA GLN A 77 -5.43 5.57 -5.67
C GLN A 77 -6.86 5.10 -5.41
N ILE A 78 -7.61 4.85 -6.48
CA ILE A 78 -8.94 4.21 -6.40
C ILE A 78 -8.74 2.70 -6.27
N LEU A 79 -9.51 2.05 -5.41
CA LEU A 79 -9.44 0.60 -5.19
C LEU A 79 -10.36 -0.13 -6.18
N PRO A 80 -9.81 -0.81 -7.21
CA PRO A 80 -10.61 -1.35 -8.32
C PRO A 80 -11.49 -2.55 -7.92
N TRP A 81 -11.16 -3.27 -6.85
CA TRP A 81 -11.97 -4.41 -6.36
C TRP A 81 -13.15 -3.99 -5.47
N ARG A 82 -13.29 -2.70 -5.14
CA ARG A 82 -14.42 -2.21 -4.33
C ARG A 82 -15.62 -1.95 -5.24
N PRO A 83 -16.85 -2.28 -4.78
CA PRO A 83 -18.05 -1.94 -5.52
C PRO A 83 -18.09 -0.45 -5.82
N THR A 84 -18.40 -0.09 -7.06
CA THR A 84 -18.59 1.30 -7.49
C THR A 84 -20.06 1.73 -7.39
N GLU A 85 -20.98 0.77 -7.30
CA GLU A 85 -22.39 1.02 -7.06
C GLU A 85 -22.59 1.61 -5.65
N GLY A 86 -23.08 2.85 -5.58
CA GLY A 86 -23.16 3.63 -4.34
C GLY A 86 -21.96 4.52 -4.05
N GLY A 87 -20.88 4.42 -4.85
CA GLY A 87 -19.71 5.30 -4.78
C GLY A 87 -18.38 4.55 -4.62
N ALA A 88 -17.33 5.07 -5.23
CA ALA A 88 -16.01 4.46 -5.20
C ALA A 88 -15.33 4.59 -3.84
N THR A 89 -14.35 3.71 -3.58
CA THR A 89 -13.44 3.81 -2.44
C THR A 89 -12.03 4.06 -2.94
N ALA A 90 -11.35 5.04 -2.35
CA ALA A 90 -9.94 5.32 -2.59
C ALA A 90 -9.08 4.98 -1.37
N ARG A 91 -7.75 5.04 -1.54
CA ARG A 91 -6.76 4.96 -0.47
C ARG A 91 -5.73 6.07 -0.59
N MET A 92 -5.10 6.41 0.53
CA MET A 92 -3.86 7.16 0.61
C MET A 92 -3.02 6.60 1.76
N PHE A 93 -1.72 6.51 1.58
CA PHE A 93 -0.80 6.29 2.70
C PHE A 93 -0.68 7.56 3.54
N CYS A 94 -0.40 7.37 4.82
CA CYS A 94 -0.20 8.43 5.77
C CYS A 94 1.21 8.36 6.37
N ASP A 95 1.82 9.53 6.55
CA ASP A 95 2.90 9.68 7.52
C ASP A 95 2.28 9.81 8.92
N ILE A 96 2.95 9.25 9.94
CA ILE A 96 2.48 9.37 11.32
C ILE A 96 3.23 10.49 12.01
N LEU A 97 2.47 11.40 12.62
CA LEU A 97 2.98 12.56 13.33
C LEU A 97 2.56 12.52 14.80
N GLU A 98 3.38 13.13 15.64
CA GLU A 98 3.06 13.48 17.01
C GLU A 98 2.02 14.62 17.05
N PRO A 99 1.33 14.84 18.18
CA PRO A 99 0.37 15.93 18.34
C PRO A 99 0.94 17.34 18.09
N ASP A 100 2.25 17.53 18.23
CA ASP A 100 2.93 18.79 17.93
C ASP A 100 3.26 18.97 16.43
N GLY A 101 2.88 17.99 15.59
CA GLY A 101 3.12 17.95 14.16
C GLY A 101 4.51 17.44 13.75
N SER A 102 5.36 17.05 14.70
CA SER A 102 6.65 16.44 14.38
C SER A 102 6.49 14.99 13.91
N PRO A 103 7.36 14.46 13.04
CA PRO A 103 7.26 13.07 12.59
C PRO A 103 7.50 12.05 13.72
N HIS A 104 6.61 11.06 13.82
CA HIS A 104 6.72 9.97 14.79
C HIS A 104 7.95 9.10 14.48
N GLN A 105 8.79 8.85 15.48
CA GLN A 105 10.05 8.14 15.26
C GLN A 105 9.88 6.65 14.96
N GLY A 106 8.78 6.06 15.42
CA GLY A 106 8.40 4.66 15.20
C GLY A 106 7.78 4.37 13.83
N ASP A 107 7.44 5.41 13.04
CA ASP A 107 6.87 5.25 11.71
C ASP A 107 7.90 4.65 10.73
N PRO A 108 7.67 3.43 10.20
CA PRO A 108 8.58 2.79 9.24
C PRO A 108 8.76 3.60 7.95
N ARG A 109 7.69 4.25 7.46
CA ARG A 109 7.71 5.09 6.26
C ARG A 109 8.62 6.29 6.48
N TYR A 110 8.51 6.96 7.62
CA TYR A 110 9.40 8.06 7.98
C TYR A 110 10.85 7.58 8.18
N ALA A 111 11.07 6.40 8.77
CA ALA A 111 12.42 5.83 8.90
C ALA A 111 13.09 5.65 7.53
N LEU A 112 12.35 5.17 6.52
CA LEU A 112 12.81 5.07 5.14
C LEU A 112 13.12 6.46 4.55
N LYS A 113 12.19 7.43 4.69
CA LYS A 113 12.40 8.82 4.23
C LYS A 113 13.71 9.42 4.77
N ARG A 114 14.03 9.20 6.05
CA ARG A 114 15.31 9.65 6.65
C ARG A 114 16.53 9.02 5.99
N MET A 115 16.49 7.73 5.63
CA MET A 115 17.61 7.05 4.98
C MET A 115 17.76 7.50 3.52
N LEU A 116 16.65 7.66 2.80
CA LEU A 116 16.67 8.18 1.44
C LEU A 116 17.22 9.61 1.37
N LYS A 117 16.88 10.45 2.36
CA LYS A 117 17.49 11.78 2.48
C LYS A 117 19.01 11.70 2.63
N LYS A 118 19.54 10.81 3.47
CA LYS A 118 21.00 10.64 3.61
C LYS A 118 21.65 10.22 2.30
N ALA A 119 21.02 9.31 1.55
CA ALA A 119 21.52 8.91 0.24
C ALA A 119 21.50 10.09 -0.77
N ALA A 120 20.42 10.87 -0.78
CA ALA A 120 20.29 12.06 -1.62
C ALA A 120 21.32 13.14 -1.29
N ASP A 121 21.60 13.39 0.01
CA ASP A 121 22.62 14.33 0.46
C ASP A 121 24.04 13.91 0.02
N MET A 122 24.24 12.62 -0.26
CA MET A 122 25.46 12.05 -0.84
C MET A 122 25.46 12.05 -2.39
N GLY A 123 24.38 12.53 -3.02
CA GLY A 123 24.23 12.60 -4.48
C GLY A 123 23.69 11.32 -5.12
N PHE A 124 23.08 10.42 -4.35
CA PHE A 124 22.51 9.17 -4.86
C PHE A 124 20.97 9.22 -4.96
N THR A 125 20.44 8.51 -5.95
CA THR A 125 19.01 8.15 -6.04
C THR A 125 18.90 6.65 -5.87
N PHE A 126 17.95 6.19 -5.04
CA PHE A 126 17.78 4.77 -4.71
C PHE A 126 16.49 4.23 -5.33
N TYR A 127 16.63 3.28 -6.24
CA TYR A 127 15.54 2.58 -6.91
C TYR A 127 15.48 1.14 -6.41
N VAL A 128 14.27 0.59 -6.30
CA VAL A 128 14.01 -0.77 -5.83
C VAL A 128 13.09 -1.48 -6.83
N GLY A 129 13.42 -2.72 -7.17
CA GLY A 129 12.57 -3.65 -7.93
C GLY A 129 12.44 -4.93 -7.12
N PRO A 130 11.29 -5.19 -6.49
CA PRO A 130 11.07 -6.40 -5.70
C PRO A 130 10.53 -7.54 -6.58
N GLU A 131 10.92 -8.75 -6.20
CA GLU A 131 10.41 -10.02 -6.71
C GLU A 131 9.53 -10.61 -5.60
N LEU A 132 8.21 -10.52 -5.78
CA LEU A 132 7.24 -10.87 -4.72
C LEU A 132 6.76 -12.30 -4.89
N GLU A 133 7.41 -13.22 -4.19
CA GLU A 133 6.99 -14.62 -4.10
C GLU A 133 5.86 -14.82 -3.08
N PHE A 134 4.88 -15.65 -3.42
CA PHE A 134 3.77 -16.02 -2.55
C PHE A 134 3.25 -17.43 -2.84
N PHE A 135 2.48 -17.99 -1.91
CA PHE A 135 1.84 -19.29 -2.06
C PHE A 135 0.32 -19.15 -2.16
N LEU A 136 -0.31 -19.97 -3.00
CA LEU A 136 -1.76 -20.14 -3.03
C LEU A 136 -2.16 -21.51 -2.49
N PHE A 137 -3.04 -21.51 -1.49
CA PHE A 137 -3.56 -22.72 -0.85
C PHE A 137 -5.05 -22.88 -1.11
N LYS A 138 -5.55 -24.12 -0.97
CA LYS A 138 -6.99 -24.44 -1.14
C LYS A 138 -7.90 -23.72 -0.16
N ASP A 139 -7.44 -23.52 1.06
CA ASP A 139 -8.17 -22.83 2.11
C ASP A 139 -7.21 -22.22 3.15
N SER A 140 -7.78 -21.46 4.10
CA SER A 140 -7.01 -20.78 5.15
C SER A 140 -6.68 -21.67 6.36
N SER A 141 -7.12 -22.92 6.38
CA SER A 141 -6.97 -23.83 7.52
C SER A 141 -5.78 -24.76 7.36
N ASN A 142 -5.45 -25.16 6.13
CA ASN A 142 -4.35 -26.08 5.85
C ASN A 142 -3.49 -25.56 4.69
N PRO A 143 -2.15 -25.68 4.78
CA PRO A 143 -1.24 -25.31 3.70
C PRO A 143 -1.21 -26.39 2.60
N GLU A 144 -2.38 -26.76 2.08
CA GLU A 144 -2.51 -27.69 0.95
C GLU A 144 -2.39 -26.91 -0.38
N PRO A 145 -1.36 -27.19 -1.20
CA PRO A 145 -1.16 -26.50 -2.48
C PRO A 145 -2.38 -26.64 -3.40
N LEU A 146 -2.66 -25.60 -4.19
CA LEU A 146 -3.69 -25.62 -5.23
C LEU A 146 -3.31 -26.54 -6.41
N ASP A 147 -2.02 -26.65 -6.68
CA ASP A 147 -1.42 -27.36 -7.79
C ASP A 147 -0.06 -27.99 -7.43
N GLN A 148 0.60 -28.53 -8.45
CA GLN A 148 1.93 -29.14 -8.37
C GLN A 148 2.85 -28.58 -9.47
N GLY A 149 2.60 -27.34 -9.90
CA GLY A 149 3.44 -26.69 -10.91
C GLY A 149 4.87 -26.47 -10.40
N GLY A 150 5.79 -26.28 -11.34
CA GLY A 150 7.17 -25.86 -11.07
C GLY A 150 7.56 -24.64 -11.88
N TYR A 151 8.85 -24.30 -11.80
CA TYR A 151 9.41 -23.07 -12.35
C TYR A 151 9.11 -22.89 -13.84
N PHE A 152 8.43 -21.79 -14.19
CA PHE A 152 7.98 -21.45 -15.55
C PHE A 152 7.06 -22.46 -16.26
N ASP A 153 6.41 -23.37 -15.54
CA ASP A 153 5.50 -24.32 -16.16
C ASP A 153 4.26 -23.64 -16.78
N LEU A 154 3.98 -23.93 -18.05
CA LEU A 154 2.85 -23.39 -18.83
C LEU A 154 1.75 -24.46 -19.08
N THR A 155 1.63 -25.47 -18.22
CA THR A 155 0.88 -26.72 -18.52
C THR A 155 -0.37 -26.90 -17.65
N PRO A 156 -1.30 -27.85 -17.95
CA PRO A 156 -2.65 -27.95 -17.37
C PRO A 156 -2.78 -28.04 -15.84
N LEU A 157 -1.67 -28.08 -15.13
CA LEU A 157 -1.56 -28.08 -13.68
C LEU A 157 -1.54 -26.66 -13.10
N ASP A 158 -1.26 -25.61 -13.87
CA ASP A 158 -1.30 -24.22 -13.42
C ASP A 158 -2.74 -23.67 -13.40
N VAL A 159 -3.49 -24.09 -12.38
CA VAL A 159 -4.87 -23.64 -12.14
C VAL A 159 -4.92 -22.18 -11.66
N ALA A 160 -3.77 -21.61 -11.28
CA ALA A 160 -3.64 -20.26 -10.74
C ALA A 160 -3.21 -19.22 -11.78
N SER A 161 -2.98 -19.60 -13.04
CA SER A 161 -2.64 -18.65 -14.13
C SER A 161 -3.65 -17.50 -14.25
N ASP A 162 -4.94 -17.80 -14.17
CA ASP A 162 -6.00 -16.78 -14.18
C ASP A 162 -5.96 -15.89 -12.92
N ILE A 163 -5.59 -16.43 -11.76
CA ILE A 163 -5.42 -15.65 -10.51
C ILE A 163 -4.24 -14.69 -10.66
N ARG A 164 -3.08 -15.16 -11.13
CA ARG A 164 -1.91 -14.29 -11.36
C ARG A 164 -2.23 -13.20 -12.38
N ARG A 165 -2.98 -13.52 -13.43
CA ARG A 165 -3.48 -12.54 -14.40
C ARG A 165 -4.41 -11.50 -13.75
N GLU A 166 -5.33 -11.92 -12.89
CA GLU A 166 -6.22 -11.00 -12.17
C GLU A 166 -5.45 -10.07 -11.22
N ILE A 167 -4.44 -10.60 -10.51
CA ILE A 167 -3.53 -9.81 -9.68
C ILE A 167 -2.82 -8.76 -10.53
N ALA A 168 -2.21 -9.16 -11.65
CA ALA A 168 -1.50 -8.25 -12.53
C ALA A 168 -2.39 -7.14 -13.09
N LEU A 169 -3.59 -7.48 -13.59
CA LEU A 169 -4.56 -6.50 -14.07
C LEU A 169 -5.05 -5.54 -12.97
N THR A 170 -5.18 -6.03 -11.74
CA THR A 170 -5.57 -5.22 -10.58
C THR A 170 -4.47 -4.23 -10.21
N LEU A 171 -3.20 -4.67 -10.20
CA LEU A 171 -2.03 -3.82 -9.96
C LEU A 171 -1.90 -2.75 -11.05
N GLU A 172 -2.04 -3.13 -12.33
CA GLU A 172 -2.00 -2.18 -13.45
C GLU A 172 -3.14 -1.14 -13.38
N ALA A 173 -4.34 -1.54 -12.97
CA ALA A 173 -5.46 -0.62 -12.76
C ALA A 173 -5.21 0.39 -11.63
N MET A 174 -4.29 0.08 -10.70
CA MET A 174 -3.80 0.98 -9.66
C MET A 174 -2.56 1.78 -10.10
N GLY A 175 -2.07 1.59 -11.33
CA GLY A 175 -0.86 2.25 -11.83
C GLY A 175 0.45 1.60 -11.38
N ILE A 176 0.39 0.37 -10.84
CA ILE A 176 1.57 -0.40 -10.43
C ILE A 176 1.96 -1.30 -11.61
N GLY A 177 3.13 -1.04 -12.19
CA GLY A 177 3.61 -1.79 -13.35
C GLY A 177 4.13 -3.17 -12.95
N VAL A 178 3.59 -4.22 -13.58
CA VAL A 178 4.10 -5.60 -13.45
C VAL A 178 5.08 -5.88 -14.59
N GLU A 179 6.27 -6.38 -14.26
CA GLU A 179 7.30 -6.74 -15.24
C GLU A 179 7.21 -8.21 -15.66
N TYR A 180 7.13 -9.12 -14.69
CA TYR A 180 6.95 -10.55 -14.93
C TYR A 180 5.90 -11.15 -14.00
N SER A 181 5.33 -12.27 -14.44
CA SER A 181 4.47 -13.12 -13.63
C SER A 181 4.67 -14.56 -14.04
N HIS A 182 4.97 -15.43 -13.07
CA HIS A 182 5.18 -16.85 -13.34
C HIS A 182 4.90 -17.73 -12.13
N HIS A 183 4.85 -19.02 -12.40
CA HIS A 183 4.95 -20.05 -11.38
C HIS A 183 6.42 -20.19 -10.94
N GLU A 184 6.62 -20.35 -9.65
CA GLU A 184 7.94 -20.50 -9.02
C GLU A 184 8.31 -21.99 -8.84
N GLY A 185 9.45 -22.28 -8.21
CA GLY A 185 10.02 -23.61 -8.11
C GLY A 185 9.27 -24.60 -7.23
N ALA A 186 8.55 -24.14 -6.19
CA ALA A 186 7.77 -25.01 -5.30
C ALA A 186 6.29 -25.12 -5.73
N PRO A 187 5.59 -26.22 -5.38
CA PRO A 187 4.16 -26.37 -5.66
C PRO A 187 3.32 -25.19 -5.17
N SER A 188 2.52 -24.60 -6.06
CA SER A 188 1.68 -23.42 -5.83
C SER A 188 2.41 -22.20 -5.29
N GLN A 189 3.72 -22.12 -5.55
CA GLN A 189 4.50 -20.91 -5.40
C GLN A 189 4.40 -20.09 -6.68
N HIS A 190 4.22 -18.79 -6.51
CA HIS A 190 4.02 -17.85 -7.60
C HIS A 190 4.82 -16.59 -7.33
N GLU A 191 5.15 -15.88 -8.39
CA GLU A 191 5.90 -14.64 -8.33
C GLU A 191 5.25 -13.58 -9.20
N ILE A 192 5.26 -12.35 -8.68
CA ILE A 192 4.93 -11.14 -9.42
C ILE A 192 6.08 -10.16 -9.23
N ASP A 193 6.72 -9.81 -10.33
CA ASP A 193 7.80 -8.82 -10.33
C ASP A 193 7.23 -7.45 -10.63
N LEU A 194 7.57 -6.48 -9.79
CA LEU A 194 7.15 -5.10 -10.02
C LEU A 194 8.25 -4.34 -10.76
N ARG A 195 7.83 -3.53 -11.73
CA ARG A 195 8.74 -2.61 -12.43
C ARG A 195 9.37 -1.67 -11.41
N TYR A 196 10.70 -1.59 -11.39
CA TYR A 196 11.40 -0.77 -10.41
C TYR A 196 10.92 0.70 -10.41
N THR A 197 10.87 1.30 -9.22
CA THR A 197 10.63 2.75 -9.03
C THR A 197 11.45 3.26 -7.85
N ASP A 198 11.37 4.55 -7.52
CA ASP A 198 12.02 5.09 -6.34
C ASP A 198 11.58 4.34 -5.07
N ALA A 199 12.48 4.24 -4.11
CA ALA A 199 12.30 3.30 -3.00
C ALA A 199 11.10 3.60 -2.10
N LEU A 200 10.66 4.86 -1.99
CA LEU A 200 9.49 5.19 -1.18
C LEU A 200 8.21 4.76 -1.90
N ALA A 201 8.07 5.12 -3.17
CA ALA A 201 6.94 4.66 -3.97
C ALA A 201 6.92 3.14 -4.11
N MET A 202 8.08 2.48 -4.18
CA MET A 202 8.14 1.02 -4.23
C MET A 202 7.70 0.37 -2.92
N ALA A 203 8.08 0.93 -1.77
CA ALA A 203 7.61 0.46 -0.48
C ALA A 203 6.08 0.61 -0.30
N ASP A 204 5.44 1.54 -1.03
CA ASP A 204 3.98 1.72 -1.03
C ASP A 204 3.24 0.77 -1.97
N ASN A 205 3.96 0.28 -2.98
CA ASN A 205 3.41 -0.62 -4.00
C ASN A 205 3.54 -2.09 -3.62
N ALA A 206 4.60 -2.46 -2.89
CA ALA A 206 4.88 -3.81 -2.43
C ALA A 206 4.00 -4.23 -1.23
#